data_AF-A0A1G7SBB4-F1
#
_entry.id   AF-A0A1G7SBB4-F1
#
_cell.length_a   1.000
_cell.length_b   1.000
_cell.length_c   1.000
_cell.angle_alpha   90.00
_cell.angle_beta   90.00
_cell.angle_gamma   90.00
#
_symmetry.space_group_name_H-M   'P 1'
#
loop_
_entity.id
_entity.type
_entity.pdbx_description
1 polymer ?
#
loop_
_entity_poly.entity_id
_entity_poly.type
_entity_poly.pdbx_seq_one_letter_code
_entity_poly.pdbx_strand_id
1 'polypeptide(L)'
;MDVDKQPATKPVDPVAGKTVAEILGEIVWLMTQDPAGREMKVAEIEALVMPAILARRFHIRYAQVPEMRRPGATTLQPVEVRISAPKNNTYLNENSGEFVVFSLPLGKPK
;
A
#
# COMPACT_ATOMS: atom_id res chain seq x y z
N MET A 1 -5.49 -23.00 38.60
CA MET A 1 -4.48 -22.32 37.78
C MET A 1 -5.19 -21.92 36.51
N ASP A 2 -5.82 -20.76 36.56
CA ASP A 2 -6.57 -20.17 35.46
C ASP A 2 -5.59 -19.86 34.33
N VAL A 3 -5.78 -20.52 33.20
CA VAL A 3 -5.00 -20.27 31.99
C VAL A 3 -5.55 -18.97 31.42
N ASP A 4 -4.85 -17.86 31.70
CA ASP A 4 -5.17 -16.54 31.17
C ASP A 4 -5.37 -16.61 29.66
N LYS A 5 -6.62 -16.40 29.25
CA LYS A 5 -7.03 -16.33 27.86
C LYS A 5 -6.56 -14.99 27.33
N GLN A 6 -5.36 -14.96 26.75
CA GLN A 6 -4.77 -13.77 26.13
C GLN A 6 -5.82 -13.10 25.22
N PRO A 7 -6.18 -11.82 25.43
CA PRO A 7 -7.20 -11.18 24.62
C PRO A 7 -6.70 -11.11 23.17
N ALA A 8 -7.45 -11.70 22.25
CA ALA A 8 -7.19 -11.61 20.82
C ALA A 8 -7.16 -10.12 20.43
N THR A 9 -5.96 -9.60 20.14
CA THR A 9 -5.76 -8.25 19.66
C THR A 9 -6.49 -8.13 18.32
N LYS A 10 -7.50 -7.25 18.27
CA LYS A 10 -8.19 -6.94 17.01
C LYS A 10 -7.14 -6.53 15.96
N PRO A 11 -7.22 -7.02 14.72
CA PRO A 11 -6.32 -6.56 13.67
C PRO A 11 -6.44 -5.04 13.55
N VAL A 12 -5.38 -4.32 13.93
CA VAL A 12 -5.29 -2.87 13.77
C VAL A 12 -4.99 -2.64 12.29
N ASP A 13 -5.87 -1.92 11.59
CA ASP A 13 -5.59 -1.46 10.24
C ASP A 13 -4.34 -0.55 10.28
N PRO A 14 -3.21 -0.94 9.66
CA PRO A 14 -1.98 -0.16 9.69
C PRO A 14 -2.13 1.25 9.09
N VAL A 15 -3.20 1.50 8.32
CA VAL A 15 -3.49 2.79 7.68
C VAL A 15 -4.33 3.72 8.56
N ALA A 16 -5.07 3.19 9.54
CA ALA A 16 -6.08 3.96 10.28
C ALA A 16 -5.51 5.17 11.04
N GLY A 17 -4.25 5.10 11.49
CA GLY A 17 -3.57 6.18 12.22
C GLY A 17 -2.70 7.09 11.36
N LYS A 18 -2.60 6.85 10.05
CA LYS A 18 -1.65 7.56 9.17
C LYS A 18 -2.24 8.85 8.63
N THR A 19 -1.38 9.86 8.55
CA THR A 19 -1.60 11.13 7.86
C THR A 19 -1.64 10.92 6.34
N VAL A 20 -2.22 11.88 5.63
CA VAL A 20 -2.21 11.91 4.15
C VAL A 20 -0.78 11.84 3.61
N ALA A 21 0.16 12.55 4.24
CA ALA A 21 1.57 12.55 3.83
C ALA A 21 2.25 11.19 4.00
N GLU A 22 1.98 10.48 5.10
CA GLU A 22 2.50 9.12 5.31
C GLU A 22 1.94 8.14 4.29
N ILE A 23 0.63 8.20 4.03
CA ILE A 23 -0.02 7.35 3.02
C ILE A 23 0.56 7.64 1.63
N LEU A 24 0.67 8.91 1.25
CA LEU A 24 1.26 9.32 -0.02
C LEU A 24 2.70 8.81 -0.15
N GLY A 25 3.51 8.95 0.90
CA GLY A 25 4.89 8.47 0.94
C GLY A 25 4.99 6.96 0.69
N GLU A 26 4.12 6.16 1.30
CA GLU A 26 4.08 4.70 1.09
C GLU A 26 3.65 4.32 -0.32
N ILE A 27 2.64 5.01 -0.88
CA ILE A 27 2.18 4.78 -2.25
C ILE A 27 3.28 5.14 -3.24
N VAL A 28 3.88 6.33 -3.12
CA VAL A 28 4.98 6.77 -3.99
C VAL A 28 6.17 5.84 -3.87
N TRP A 29 6.49 5.37 -2.66
CA TRP A 29 7.54 4.38 -2.46
C TRP A 29 7.25 3.10 -3.26
N LEU A 30 6.04 2.54 -3.19
CA LEU A 30 5.65 1.39 -4.01
C LEU A 30 5.70 1.69 -5.52
N MET A 31 5.28 2.88 -5.95
CA MET A 31 5.36 3.30 -7.35
C MET A 31 6.80 3.32 -7.88
N THR A 32 7.78 3.72 -7.05
CA THR A 32 9.19 3.70 -7.47
C THR A 32 9.73 2.30 -7.78
N GLN A 33 9.07 1.27 -7.27
CA GLN A 33 9.44 -0.14 -7.47
C GLN A 33 8.83 -0.73 -8.75
N ASP A 34 7.82 -0.07 -9.32
CA ASP A 34 7.17 -0.45 -10.57
C ASP A 34 7.71 0.39 -11.74
N PRO A 35 8.11 -0.21 -12.88
CA PRO A 35 8.62 0.56 -14.01
C PRO A 35 7.64 1.61 -14.55
N ALA A 36 6.33 1.33 -14.55
CA ALA A 36 5.33 2.28 -15.02
C ALA A 36 5.10 3.42 -14.03
N GLY A 37 5.19 3.14 -12.73
CA GLY A 37 5.10 4.15 -11.66
C GLY A 37 6.34 5.06 -11.54
N ARG A 38 7.53 4.55 -11.84
CA ARG A 38 8.81 5.28 -11.62
C ARG A 38 8.98 6.53 -12.50
N GLU A 39 8.49 6.51 -13.72
CA GLU A 39 8.67 7.61 -14.69
C GLU A 39 7.49 8.60 -14.71
N MET A 40 6.49 8.38 -13.85
CA MET A 40 5.30 9.22 -13.76
C MET A 40 5.65 10.62 -13.23
N LYS A 41 5.12 11.65 -13.88
CA LYS A 41 5.37 13.04 -13.45
C LYS A 41 4.61 13.33 -12.15
N VAL A 42 5.13 14.24 -11.32
CA VAL A 42 4.49 14.61 -10.04
C VAL A 42 3.01 15.00 -10.22
N ALA A 43 2.69 15.82 -11.23
CA ALA A 43 1.30 16.21 -11.51
C ALA A 43 0.37 15.02 -11.83
N GLU A 44 0.91 13.97 -12.45
CA GLU A 44 0.17 12.75 -12.78
C GLU A 44 -0.05 11.88 -11.54
N ILE A 45 0.97 11.79 -10.68
CA ILE A 45 0.87 11.14 -9.37
C ILE A 45 -0.20 11.83 -8.52
N GLU A 46 -0.18 13.16 -8.47
CA GLU A 46 -1.19 13.93 -7.72
C GLU A 46 -2.61 13.67 -8.25
N ALA A 47 -2.80 13.72 -9.56
CA ALA A 47 -4.10 13.48 -10.19
C ALA A 47 -4.63 12.05 -9.94
N LEU A 48 -3.74 11.05 -9.94
CA LEU A 48 -4.10 9.66 -9.72
C LEU A 48 -4.36 9.34 -8.23
N VAL A 49 -3.45 9.78 -7.36
CA VAL A 49 -3.36 9.28 -5.99
C VAL A 49 -4.12 10.17 -5.00
N MET A 50 -4.06 11.51 -5.14
CA MET A 50 -4.63 12.41 -4.13
C MET A 50 -6.15 12.28 -3.98
N PRO A 51 -6.96 12.23 -5.06
CA PRO A 51 -8.40 12.01 -4.91
C PRO A 51 -8.73 10.70 -4.20
N ALA A 52 -7.98 9.63 -4.47
CA ALA A 52 -8.18 8.33 -3.85
C ALA A 52 -7.80 8.33 -2.36
N ILE A 53 -6.69 8.99 -1.98
CA ILE A 53 -6.31 9.12 -0.56
C ILE A 53 -7.37 9.92 0.21
N LEU A 54 -7.77 11.08 -0.32
CA LEU A 54 -8.75 11.97 0.33
C LEU A 54 -10.12 11.29 0.47
N ALA A 55 -10.53 10.49 -0.51
CA ALA A 55 -11.77 9.72 -0.47
C ALA A 55 -11.64 8.37 0.27
N ARG A 56 -10.46 8.02 0.81
CA ARG A 56 -10.16 6.69 1.40
C ARG A 56 -10.50 5.52 0.47
N ARG A 57 -10.32 5.72 -0.84
CA ARG A 57 -10.61 4.76 -1.93
C ARG A 57 -9.36 4.01 -2.36
N PHE A 58 -8.63 3.47 -1.40
CA PHE A 58 -7.42 2.71 -1.63
C PHE A 58 -7.28 1.58 -0.61
N HIS A 59 -6.45 0.59 -0.92
CA HIS A 59 -6.11 -0.49 0.00
C HIS A 59 -4.61 -0.79 -0.10
N ILE A 60 -3.90 -0.68 1.02
CA ILE A 60 -2.47 -1.03 1.12
C ILE A 60 -2.36 -2.37 1.85
N ARG A 61 -1.69 -3.33 1.22
CA ARG A 61 -1.32 -4.60 1.83
C ARG A 61 0.06 -4.46 2.46
N TYR A 62 0.19 -4.92 3.70
CA TYR A 62 1.45 -4.94 4.43
C TYR A 62 1.95 -6.37 4.64
N ALA A 63 3.27 -6.54 4.64
CA ALA A 63 3.93 -7.76 5.06
C ALA A 63 4.85 -7.47 6.24
N GLN A 64 4.97 -8.44 7.15
CA GLN A 64 6.01 -8.38 8.17
C GLN A 64 7.34 -8.75 7.52
N VAL A 65 8.32 -7.87 7.68
CA VAL A 65 9.69 -8.12 7.25
C VAL A 65 10.64 -8.05 8.45
N PRO A 66 11.72 -8.85 8.47
CA PRO A 66 12.72 -8.76 9.52
C PRO A 66 13.35 -7.35 9.56
N GLU A 67 13.45 -6.76 10.75
CA GLU A 67 14.20 -5.52 10.92
C GLU A 67 15.71 -5.81 10.84
N MET A 68 16.41 -5.13 9.93
CA MET A 68 17.87 -5.25 9.83
C MET A 68 18.60 -4.77 11.10
N ARG A 69 18.04 -3.78 11.81
CA ARG A 69 18.70 -3.14 12.96
C ARG A 69 18.44 -3.84 14.29
N ARG A 70 17.41 -4.69 14.37
CA ARG A 70 17.01 -5.41 15.59
C ARG A 70 16.72 -6.86 15.27
N PRO A 71 17.71 -7.76 15.43
CA PRO A 71 17.52 -9.19 15.21
C PRO A 71 16.35 -9.74 16.03
N GLY A 72 15.43 -10.45 15.37
CA GLY A 72 14.22 -10.99 16.00
C GLY A 72 13.01 -10.04 16.04
N ALA A 73 13.18 -8.76 15.68
CA ALA A 73 12.07 -7.84 15.47
C ALA A 73 11.59 -7.86 14.02
N THR A 74 10.30 -7.61 13.81
CA THR A 74 9.69 -7.45 12.48
C THR A 74 9.03 -6.09 12.36
N THR A 75 9.11 -5.48 11.19
CA THR A 75 8.38 -4.26 10.86
C THR A 75 7.35 -4.52 9.75
N LEU A 76 6.26 -3.76 9.74
CA LEU A 76 5.27 -3.81 8.68
C LEU A 76 5.75 -2.95 7.51
N GLN A 77 6.02 -3.58 6.37
CA GLN A 77 6.30 -2.89 5.12
C GLN A 77 5.11 -2.95 4.18
N PRO A 78 4.76 -1.82 3.52
CA PRO A 78 3.79 -1.86 2.42
C PRO A 78 4.38 -2.72 1.30
N VAL A 79 3.58 -3.60 0.70
CA VAL A 79 4.03 -4.49 -0.39
C VAL A 79 3.19 -4.37 -1.65
N GLU A 80 1.96 -3.87 -1.52
CA GLU A 80 1.05 -3.63 -2.64
C GLU A 80 0.07 -2.53 -2.26
N VAL A 81 -0.28 -1.68 -3.21
CA VAL A 81 -1.40 -0.76 -3.10
C VAL A 81 -2.34 -0.95 -4.26
N ARG A 82 -3.64 -0.91 -3.97
CA ARG A 82 -4.72 -0.82 -4.95
C ARG A 82 -5.41 0.53 -4.80
N ILE A 83 -5.48 1.29 -5.88
CA ILE A 83 -6.07 2.62 -5.93
C ILE A 83 -7.31 2.53 -6.79
N SER A 84 -8.48 2.80 -6.22
CA SER A 84 -9.71 2.87 -7.02
C SER A 84 -9.75 4.20 -7.75
N ALA A 85 -9.69 4.14 -9.07
CA ALA A 85 -9.78 5.29 -9.94
C ALA A 85 -11.12 5.30 -10.70
N PRO A 86 -11.67 6.48 -11.02
CA PRO A 86 -12.88 6.56 -11.83
C PRO A 86 -12.63 5.99 -13.23
N LYS A 87 -13.65 5.36 -13.84
CA LYS A 87 -13.54 4.62 -15.11
C LYS A 87 -13.01 5.43 -16.30
N ASN A 88 -13.08 6.75 -16.24
CA ASN A 88 -12.56 7.68 -17.25
C ASN A 88 -11.09 8.09 -17.01
N ASN A 89 -10.41 7.49 -16.03
CA ASN A 89 -9.02 7.77 -15.75
C ASN A 89 -8.10 7.10 -16.78
N THR A 90 -7.25 7.89 -17.43
CA THR A 90 -6.30 7.45 -18.47
C THR A 90 -5.26 6.44 -17.98
N TYR A 91 -5.12 6.26 -16.66
CA TYR A 91 -4.21 5.27 -16.06
C TYR A 91 -4.85 3.89 -15.82
N LEU A 92 -6.15 3.74 -16.06
CA LEU A 92 -6.80 2.43 -16.08
C LEU A 92 -6.60 1.81 -17.45
N ASN A 93 -5.98 0.63 -17.53
CA ASN A 93 -6.02 -0.18 -18.73
C ASN A 93 -7.39 -0.88 -18.87
N GLU A 94 -7.81 -1.20 -20.09
CA GLU A 94 -9.12 -1.83 -20.37
C GLU A 94 -9.34 -3.20 -19.70
N ASN A 95 -8.25 -3.87 -19.30
CA ASN A 95 -8.21 -5.14 -18.58
C ASN A 95 -8.05 -5.00 -17.05
N SER A 96 -7.73 -3.80 -16.53
CA SER A 96 -7.58 -3.49 -15.11
C SER A 96 -8.88 -2.88 -14.62
N GLY A 97 -9.82 -3.73 -14.24
CA GLY A 97 -11.09 -3.26 -13.68
C GLY A 97 -10.85 -2.30 -12.53
N GLU A 98 -11.44 -1.10 -12.58
CA GLU A 98 -11.56 -0.02 -11.56
C GLU A 98 -10.32 0.38 -10.71
N PHE A 99 -9.20 -0.33 -10.79
CA PHE A 99 -8.08 -0.22 -9.86
C PHE A 99 -6.74 -0.13 -10.58
N VAL A 100 -5.92 0.81 -10.14
CA VAL A 100 -4.47 0.84 -10.43
C VAL A 100 -3.74 0.12 -9.30
N VAL A 101 -2.83 -0.79 -9.64
CA VAL A 101 -2.11 -1.62 -8.68
C VAL A 101 -0.61 -1.40 -8.82
N PHE A 102 0.05 -1.08 -7.71
CA PHE A 102 1.52 -1.07 -7.62
C PHE A 102 1.93 -2.09 -6.56
N SER A 103 2.87 -2.97 -6.89
CA SER A 103 3.33 -4.02 -5.99
C SER A 103 4.83 -4.21 -6.10
N LEU A 104 5.45 -4.60 -4.99
CA LEU A 104 6.81 -5.11 -5.05
C LEU A 104 6.86 -6.35 -5.96
N PRO A 105 7.92 -6.52 -6.75
CA PRO A 105 8.19 -7.76 -7.47
C PRO A 105 8.61 -8.82 -6.44
N LEU A 106 7.65 -9.29 -5.64
CA LEU A 106 7.83 -10.46 -4.80
C LEU A 106 8.01 -11.62 -5.79
N GLY A 107 9.23 -12.12 -5.92
CA GLY A 107 9.50 -13.32 -6.71
C GLY A 107 8.48 -14.38 -6.33
N LYS A 108 7.86 -15.02 -7.34
CA LYS A 108 6.82 -16.04 -7.10
C LYS A 108 7.28 -16.97 -5.98
N PRO A 109 6.43 -17.29 -4.98
CA PRO A 109 6.77 -18.33 -4.03
C PRO A 109 7.11 -19.59 -4.83
N LYS A 110 8.32 -20.13 -4.62
CA LYS A 110 8.75 -21.41 -5.18
C LYS A 110 7.86 -22.53 -4.67
#